data_AF-A0A0X3VXH8-F1
#
_entry.id   AF-A0A0X3VXH8-F1
#
_cell.length_a   1.000
_cell.length_b   1.000
_cell.length_c   1.000
_cell.angle_alpha   90.00
_cell.angle_beta   90.00
_cell.angle_gamma   90.00
#
_symmetry.space_group_name_H-M   'P 1'
#
loop_
_entity.id
_entity.type
_entity.pdbx_description
1 polymer ?
#
loop_
_entity_poly.entity_id
_entity_poly.type
_entity_poly.pdbx_seq_one_letter_code
_entity_poly.pdbx_strand_id
1 'polypeptide(L)'
;MTCGCRRSAEHIPRDFLRSLDGPPPEDLGEGWADNHAVVQSNLMRPAVATACMVMAALAAGVPYEHRQQLMWVLHALVHGEQDDIAEACLDVVRGGTWILYEEICSGRSIEAASYAYEMLELFPEEDARLKSVQRVARENLSYDLR
;
A
#
# COMPACT_ATOMS: atom_id res chain seq x y z
N MET A 1 21.12 5.28 -4.22
CA MET A 1 19.83 5.90 -4.58
C MET A 1 19.49 6.96 -3.53
N THR A 2 19.10 8.18 -3.92
CA THR A 2 18.82 9.28 -2.99
C THR A 2 17.38 9.22 -2.49
N CYS A 3 17.19 9.32 -1.18
CA CYS A 3 15.91 9.33 -0.47
C CYS A 3 15.31 10.75 -0.39
N GLY A 4 14.00 10.89 -0.14
CA GLY A 4 13.32 12.18 0.10
C GLY A 4 13.99 13.03 1.18
N CYS A 5 14.46 12.39 2.24
CA CYS A 5 15.20 13.02 3.33
C CYS A 5 16.64 13.43 2.97
N ARG A 6 17.02 13.37 1.69
CA ARG A 6 18.34 13.71 1.12
C ARG A 6 19.50 12.82 1.59
N ARG A 7 19.22 11.71 2.27
CA ARG A 7 20.20 10.67 2.64
C ARG A 7 20.19 9.51 1.64
N SER A 8 21.11 8.56 1.81
CA SER A 8 21.04 7.26 1.13
C SER A 8 19.74 6.53 1.51
N ALA A 9 19.08 5.88 0.55
CA ALA A 9 17.86 5.09 0.79
C ALA A 9 18.08 3.78 1.58
N GLU A 10 19.33 3.41 1.89
CA GLU A 10 19.67 2.18 2.63
C GLU A 10 19.09 2.09 4.03
N HIS A 11 18.63 3.21 4.61
CA HIS A 11 17.97 3.20 5.92
C HIS A 11 16.53 2.68 5.87
N ILE A 12 15.85 2.78 4.72
CA ILE A 12 14.41 2.46 4.61
C ILE A 12 14.10 1.04 5.09
N PRO A 13 14.80 -0.03 4.66
CA PRO A 13 14.51 -1.37 5.15
C PRO A 13 14.72 -1.52 6.67
N ARG A 14 15.74 -0.87 7.23
CA ARG A 14 16.03 -0.92 8.66
C ARG A 14 14.96 -0.21 9.47
N ASP A 15 14.52 0.95 9.01
CA ASP A 15 13.52 1.76 9.70
C ASP A 15 12.12 1.15 9.56
N PHE A 16 11.83 0.50 8.42
CA PHE A 16 10.65 -0.35 8.26
C PHE A 16 10.62 -1.48 9.30
N LEU A 17 11.68 -2.29 9.40
CA LEU A 17 11.71 -3.40 10.36
C LEU A 17 11.54 -2.90 11.80
N ARG A 18 12.21 -1.81 12.18
CA ARG A 18 12.04 -1.17 13.49
C ARG A 18 10.61 -0.69 13.75
N SER A 19 9.92 -0.22 12.70
CA SER A 19 8.53 0.23 12.83
C SER A 19 7.59 -0.91 13.18
N LEU A 20 7.93 -2.16 12.85
CA LEU A 20 7.15 -3.35 13.18
C LEU A 20 7.39 -3.85 14.62
N ASP A 21 8.41 -3.35 15.33
CA ASP A 21 8.70 -3.71 16.71
C ASP A 21 7.85 -2.93 17.73
N GLY A 22 7.17 -1.87 17.28
CA GLY A 22 6.32 -1.00 18.10
C GLY A 22 4.91 -0.87 17.50
N PRO A 23 4.01 -0.10 18.15
CA PRO A 23 2.70 0.18 17.58
C PRO A 23 2.83 0.94 16.24
N PRO A 24 1.87 0.78 15.31
CA PRO A 24 1.79 1.62 14.13
C PRO A 24 1.65 3.11 14.52
N PRO A 25 2.02 4.05 13.63
CA PRO A 25 1.73 5.47 13.83
C PRO A 25 0.24 5.72 14.08
N GLU A 26 -0.07 6.75 14.87
CA GLU A 26 -1.46 7.16 15.12
C GLU A 26 -2.11 7.73 13.85
N ASP A 27 -1.36 8.56 13.12
CA ASP A 27 -1.81 9.18 11.88
C ASP A 27 -1.34 8.40 10.65
N LEU A 28 -2.29 8.16 9.74
CA LEU A 28 -1.98 7.54 8.45
C LEU A 28 -1.04 8.43 7.65
N GLY A 29 -0.04 7.78 7.09
CA GLY A 29 0.99 8.46 6.34
C GLY A 29 2.09 9.10 7.14
N GLU A 30 2.17 8.86 8.44
CA GLU A 30 3.40 9.10 9.19
C GLU A 30 4.34 7.88 9.18
N GLY A 31 5.59 8.11 9.54
CA GLY A 31 6.55 7.04 9.85
C GLY A 31 7.59 6.79 8.77
N TRP A 32 7.96 5.53 8.59
CA TRP A 32 9.21 5.13 7.93
C TRP A 32 9.23 5.36 6.40
N ALA A 33 8.07 5.48 5.76
CA ALA A 33 7.96 5.72 4.32
C ALA A 33 7.75 7.21 3.97
N ASP A 34 7.19 7.97 4.91
CA ASP A 34 6.92 9.40 4.76
C ASP A 34 8.21 10.23 4.81
N ASN A 35 8.24 11.31 4.03
CA ASN A 35 9.43 12.10 3.74
C ASN A 35 10.61 11.26 3.19
N HIS A 36 10.35 10.02 2.76
CA HIS A 36 11.37 9.05 2.37
C HIS A 36 11.11 8.48 0.97
N ALA A 37 10.17 7.55 0.87
CA ALA A 37 9.72 6.96 -0.39
C ALA A 37 8.64 7.82 -1.06
N VAL A 38 7.88 8.54 -0.25
CA VAL A 38 6.88 9.52 -0.66
C VAL A 38 7.08 10.80 0.15
N VAL A 39 6.94 11.96 -0.48
CA VAL A 39 6.95 13.28 0.15
C VAL A 39 5.67 13.98 -0.28
N GLN A 40 4.66 14.02 0.59
CA GLN A 40 3.29 14.41 0.23
C GLN A 40 2.75 13.50 -0.90
N SER A 41 2.58 14.03 -2.11
CA SER A 41 2.17 13.29 -3.31
C SER A 41 3.34 12.92 -4.24
N ASN A 42 4.56 13.38 -3.92
CA ASN A 42 5.75 13.14 -4.74
C ASN A 42 6.43 11.83 -4.37
N LEU A 43 6.50 10.90 -5.32
CA LEU A 43 7.28 9.69 -5.26
C LEU A 43 8.76 9.98 -5.43
N MET A 44 9.53 9.45 -4.49
CA MET A 44 10.98 9.55 -4.51
C MET A 44 11.56 8.30 -5.19
N ARG A 45 12.83 8.38 -5.60
CA ARG A 45 13.53 7.25 -6.24
C ARG A 45 13.38 5.88 -5.54
N PRO A 46 13.31 5.76 -4.20
CA PRO A 46 13.11 4.46 -3.55
C PRO A 46 11.66 3.95 -3.52
N ALA A 47 10.69 4.65 -4.10
CA ALA A 47 9.28 4.24 -4.13
C ALA A 47 9.05 2.80 -4.60
N VAL A 48 9.58 2.41 -5.76
CA VAL A 48 9.40 1.06 -6.32
C VAL A 48 9.98 -0.02 -5.41
N ALA A 49 11.20 0.19 -4.90
CA ALA A 49 11.81 -0.74 -3.95
C ALA A 49 11.02 -0.83 -2.64
N THR A 50 10.39 0.27 -2.24
CA THR A 50 9.52 0.33 -1.07
C THR A 50 8.23 -0.45 -1.31
N ALA A 51 7.60 -0.31 -2.48
CA ALA A 51 6.43 -1.10 -2.86
C ALA A 51 6.73 -2.60 -2.82
N CYS A 52 7.87 -3.04 -3.35
CA CYS A 52 8.30 -4.44 -3.28
C CYS A 52 8.40 -4.94 -1.84
N MET A 53 8.99 -4.14 -0.96
CA MET A 53 9.17 -4.49 0.45
C MET A 53 7.82 -4.60 1.18
N VAL A 54 6.91 -3.66 0.94
CA VAL A 54 5.58 -3.69 1.57
C VAL A 54 4.75 -4.87 1.06
N MET A 55 4.76 -5.14 -0.26
CA MET A 55 4.10 -6.33 -0.82
C MET A 55 4.67 -7.63 -0.26
N ALA A 56 5.99 -7.73 -0.14
CA ALA A 56 6.64 -8.90 0.46
C ALA A 56 6.26 -9.08 1.94
N ALA A 57 6.15 -8.00 2.70
CA ALA A 57 5.73 -8.05 4.09
C ALA A 57 4.27 -8.49 4.23
N LEU A 58 3.36 -7.92 3.44
CA LEU A 58 1.95 -8.33 3.42
C LEU A 58 1.78 -9.80 3.04
N ALA A 59 2.58 -10.29 2.08
CA ALA A 59 2.60 -11.69 1.67
C ALA A 59 3.16 -12.64 2.75
N ALA A 60 4.21 -12.22 3.46
CA ALA A 60 4.80 -13.00 4.55
C ALA A 60 3.92 -13.05 5.81
N GLY A 61 3.02 -12.07 5.95
CA GLY A 61 2.20 -11.87 7.13
C GLY A 61 2.86 -10.89 8.09
N VAL A 62 2.19 -9.76 8.33
CA VAL A 62 2.54 -8.77 9.36
C VAL A 62 1.48 -8.77 10.47
N PRO A 63 1.81 -8.25 11.67
CA PRO A 63 0.81 -8.04 12.70
C PRO A 63 -0.35 -7.18 12.18
N TYR A 64 -1.55 -7.48 12.67
CA TYR A 64 -2.79 -6.94 12.15
C TYR A 64 -2.82 -5.41 12.20
N GLU A 65 -2.34 -4.86 13.31
CA GLU A 65 -2.24 -3.43 13.59
C GLU A 65 -1.46 -2.65 12.53
N HIS A 66 -0.48 -3.26 11.85
CA HIS A 66 0.31 -2.59 10.82
C HIS A 66 -0.33 -2.65 9.43
N ARG A 67 -1.27 -3.57 9.18
CA ARG A 67 -1.80 -3.83 7.83
C ARG A 67 -2.40 -2.58 7.20
N GLN A 68 -3.15 -1.80 7.97
CA GLN A 68 -3.75 -0.56 7.49
C GLN A 68 -2.68 0.45 7.04
N GLN A 69 -1.63 0.65 7.84
CA GLN A 69 -0.53 1.54 7.48
C GLN A 69 0.19 1.05 6.22
N LEU A 70 0.41 -0.26 6.09
CA LEU A 70 1.05 -0.83 4.90
C LEU A 70 0.19 -0.69 3.63
N MET A 71 -1.12 -0.91 3.75
CA MET A 71 -2.05 -0.68 2.63
C MET A 71 -2.08 0.80 2.23
N TRP A 72 -2.09 1.72 3.21
CA TRP A 72 -1.99 3.15 2.94
C TRP A 72 -0.69 3.49 2.20
N VAL A 73 0.46 2.95 2.64
CA VAL A 73 1.75 3.21 1.98
C VAL A 73 1.72 2.71 0.53
N LEU A 74 1.23 1.50 0.27
CA LEU A 74 1.10 1.02 -1.12
C LEU A 74 0.16 1.89 -1.95
N HIS A 75 -0.98 2.25 -1.39
CA HIS A 75 -1.94 3.13 -2.04
C HIS A 75 -1.30 4.48 -2.44
N ALA A 76 -0.56 5.10 -1.52
CA ALA A 76 0.18 6.34 -1.81
C ALA A 76 1.25 6.16 -2.90
N LEU A 77 1.93 5.01 -2.93
CA LEU A 77 2.99 4.73 -3.90
C LEU A 77 2.48 4.51 -5.33
N VAL A 78 1.27 3.96 -5.50
CA VAL A 78 0.69 3.73 -6.84
C VAL A 78 -0.13 4.91 -7.36
N HIS A 79 -0.55 5.84 -6.48
CA HIS A 79 -1.29 7.05 -6.83
C HIS A 79 -0.45 8.34 -6.79
N GLY A 80 0.87 8.24 -6.64
CA GLY A 80 1.74 9.41 -6.59
C GLY A 80 1.90 10.11 -7.95
N GLU A 81 2.45 11.33 -7.93
CA GLU A 81 2.47 12.26 -9.08
C GLU A 81 3.49 11.91 -10.19
N GLN A 82 4.42 11.01 -9.94
CA GLN A 82 5.45 10.63 -10.93
C GLN A 82 4.98 9.40 -11.68
N ASP A 83 4.29 9.62 -12.80
CA ASP A 83 3.65 8.57 -13.63
C ASP A 83 4.55 7.34 -13.86
N ASP A 84 5.83 7.55 -14.22
CA ASP A 84 6.78 6.46 -14.50
C ASP A 84 7.12 5.63 -13.25
N ILE A 85 7.21 6.28 -12.09
CA ILE A 85 7.47 5.62 -10.81
C ILE A 85 6.18 4.96 -10.29
N ALA A 86 5.04 5.64 -10.41
CA ALA A 86 3.73 5.15 -10.01
C ALA A 86 3.34 3.89 -10.80
N GLU A 87 3.54 3.90 -12.12
CA GLU A 87 3.33 2.74 -12.99
C GLU A 87 4.24 1.56 -12.59
N ALA A 88 5.51 1.83 -12.27
CA ALA A 88 6.41 0.79 -11.78
C ALA A 88 6.02 0.24 -10.39
N CYS A 89 5.48 1.07 -9.50
CA CYS A 89 4.88 0.61 -8.24
C CYS A 89 3.62 -0.23 -8.50
N LEU A 90 2.80 0.17 -9.47
CA LEU A 90 1.58 -0.53 -9.85
C LEU A 90 1.89 -1.92 -10.43
N ASP A 91 2.94 -2.06 -11.23
CA ASP A 91 3.44 -3.34 -11.74
C ASP A 91 3.84 -4.30 -10.60
N VAL A 92 4.44 -3.78 -9.53
CA VAL A 92 4.75 -4.56 -8.33
C VAL A 92 3.46 -5.05 -7.65
N VAL A 93 2.48 -4.16 -7.48
CA VAL A 93 1.18 -4.50 -6.87
C VAL A 93 0.40 -5.50 -7.72
N ARG A 94 0.48 -5.41 -9.07
CA ARG A 94 -0.14 -6.38 -10.00
C ARG A 94 0.31 -7.81 -9.70
N GLY A 95 1.55 -8.00 -9.27
CA GLY A 95 2.10 -9.31 -8.88
C GLY A 95 1.43 -9.95 -7.66
N GLY A 96 0.64 -9.19 -6.88
CA GLY A 96 0.00 -9.66 -5.65
C GLY A 96 -1.47 -9.25 -5.50
N THR A 97 -2.23 -9.15 -6.59
CA THR A 97 -3.67 -8.81 -6.56
C THR A 97 -4.49 -9.67 -5.61
N TRP A 98 -4.14 -10.94 -5.42
CA TRP A 98 -4.81 -11.82 -4.45
C TRP A 98 -4.69 -11.35 -3.00
N ILE A 99 -3.60 -10.66 -2.63
CA ILE A 99 -3.43 -10.07 -1.29
C ILE A 99 -4.44 -8.93 -1.09
N LEU A 100 -4.70 -8.15 -2.15
CA LEU A 100 -5.68 -7.07 -2.12
C LEU A 100 -7.11 -7.62 -1.99
N TYR A 101 -7.43 -8.66 -2.77
CA TYR A 101 -8.72 -9.34 -2.63
C TYR A 101 -8.93 -9.98 -1.27
N GLU A 102 -7.89 -10.60 -0.71
CA GLU A 102 -7.93 -11.16 0.64
C GLU A 102 -8.23 -10.05 1.65
N GLU A 103 -7.59 -8.89 1.53
CA GLU A 103 -7.83 -7.75 2.43
C GLU A 103 -9.30 -7.32 2.40
N ILE A 104 -9.87 -7.12 1.21
CA ILE A 104 -11.29 -6.77 1.04
C ILE A 104 -12.20 -7.83 1.67
N CYS A 105 -11.94 -9.11 1.40
CA CYS A 105 -12.79 -10.20 1.89
C CYS A 105 -12.67 -10.43 3.39
N SER A 106 -11.54 -10.03 4.01
CA SER A 106 -11.25 -10.34 5.40
C SER A 106 -12.15 -9.62 6.41
N GLY A 107 -12.70 -8.45 6.03
CA GLY A 107 -13.51 -7.61 6.91
C GLY A 107 -12.76 -7.09 8.15
N ARG A 108 -11.42 -7.12 8.13
CA ARG A 108 -10.62 -6.74 9.30
C ARG A 108 -10.62 -5.22 9.51
N SER A 109 -10.33 -4.46 8.46
CA SER A 109 -10.38 -2.98 8.47
C SER A 109 -11.08 -2.48 7.22
N ILE A 110 -12.09 -1.61 7.40
CA ILE A 110 -12.79 -0.94 6.30
C ILE A 110 -11.83 -0.07 5.50
N GLU A 111 -10.95 0.67 6.18
CA GLU A 111 -10.01 1.57 5.54
C GLU A 111 -8.96 0.81 4.71
N ALA A 112 -8.39 -0.27 5.26
CA ALA A 112 -7.46 -1.12 4.53
C ALA A 112 -8.11 -1.80 3.31
N ALA A 113 -9.37 -2.22 3.45
CA ALA A 113 -10.15 -2.79 2.36
C ALA A 113 -10.46 -1.76 1.26
N SER A 114 -10.79 -0.52 1.62
CA SER A 114 -10.99 0.57 0.66
C SER A 114 -9.72 0.85 -0.15
N TYR A 115 -8.55 0.95 0.49
CA TYR A 115 -7.28 1.11 -0.24
C TYR A 115 -7.00 -0.05 -1.19
N ALA A 116 -7.26 -1.28 -0.74
CA ALA A 116 -7.10 -2.46 -1.59
C ALA A 116 -8.05 -2.45 -2.80
N TYR A 117 -9.29 -1.98 -2.61
CA TYR A 117 -10.28 -1.83 -3.67
C TYR A 117 -9.85 -0.77 -4.69
N GLU A 118 -9.48 0.43 -4.25
CA GLU A 118 -9.02 1.52 -5.12
C GLU A 118 -7.79 1.12 -5.94
N MET A 119 -6.83 0.42 -5.31
CA MET A 119 -5.68 -0.13 -6.05
C MET A 119 -6.09 -1.17 -7.10
N LEU A 120 -7.13 -1.97 -6.85
CA LEU A 120 -7.63 -2.94 -7.83
C LEU A 120 -8.37 -2.28 -9.00
N GLU A 121 -8.97 -1.11 -8.81
CA GLU A 121 -9.61 -0.34 -9.90
C GLU A 121 -8.60 0.13 -10.95
N LEU A 122 -7.32 0.24 -10.58
CA LEU A 122 -6.23 0.57 -11.51
C LEU A 122 -5.89 -0.57 -12.50
N PHE A 123 -6.45 -1.77 -12.32
CA PHE A 123 -6.23 -2.93 -13.21
C PHE A 123 -7.49 -3.24 -14.03
N PRO A 124 -7.59 -2.79 -15.29
CA PRO A 124 -8.74 -3.06 -16.15
C PRO A 124 -9.07 -4.56 -16.29
N GLU A 125 -8.06 -5.42 -16.26
CA GLU A 125 -8.20 -6.87 -16.32
C GLU A 125 -8.92 -7.49 -15.11
N GLU A 126 -8.95 -6.80 -13.96
CA GLU A 126 -9.57 -7.28 -12.73
C GLU A 126 -11.03 -6.81 -12.56
N ASP A 127 -11.55 -5.92 -13.42
CA ASP A 127 -12.87 -5.28 -13.31
C ASP A 127 -14.02 -6.26 -13.02
N ALA A 128 -14.11 -7.35 -13.79
CA ALA A 128 -15.17 -8.34 -13.63
C ALA A 128 -15.10 -9.06 -12.27
N ARG A 129 -13.89 -9.35 -11.79
CA ARG A 129 -13.67 -9.98 -10.50
C ARG A 129 -13.92 -8.99 -9.37
N LEU A 130 -13.44 -7.76 -9.50
CA LEU A 130 -13.62 -6.69 -8.52
C LEU A 130 -15.10 -6.42 -8.26
N LYS A 131 -15.92 -6.27 -9.32
CA LYS A 131 -17.38 -6.13 -9.20
C LYS A 131 -18.04 -7.32 -8.50
N SER A 132 -17.54 -8.53 -8.74
CA SER A 132 -18.06 -9.72 -8.05
C SER A 132 -17.72 -9.70 -6.56
N VAL A 133 -16.50 -9.31 -6.20
CA VAL A 133 -16.05 -9.18 -4.81
C VAL A 133 -16.80 -8.05 -4.11
N GLN A 134 -16.90 -6.86 -4.72
CA GLN A 134 -17.66 -5.72 -4.21
C GLN A 134 -19.09 -6.13 -3.82
N ARG A 135 -19.81 -6.83 -4.71
CA ARG A 135 -21.18 -7.29 -4.43
C ARG A 135 -21.29 -8.21 -3.20
N VAL A 136 -20.28 -9.03 -2.92
CA VAL A 136 -20.29 -10.00 -1.81
C VAL A 136 -19.71 -9.39 -0.52
N ALA A 137 -18.72 -8.52 -0.64
CA ALA A 137 -17.95 -7.94 0.46
C ALA A 137 -18.25 -6.44 0.69
N ARG A 138 -19.31 -5.88 0.11
CA ARG A 138 -19.66 -4.44 0.22
C ARG A 138 -19.69 -3.90 1.65
N GLU A 139 -20.06 -4.72 2.63
CA GLU A 139 -20.13 -4.27 4.03
C GLU A 139 -18.74 -4.07 4.64
N ASN A 140 -17.70 -4.62 4.03
CA ASN A 140 -16.30 -4.43 4.39
C ASN A 140 -15.70 -3.17 3.74
N LEU A 141 -16.43 -2.47 2.86
CA LEU A 141 -15.97 -1.28 2.15
C LEU A 141 -16.60 -0.01 2.75
N SER A 142 -15.89 1.11 2.56
CA SER A 142 -16.42 2.45 2.84
C SER A 142 -17.67 2.72 2.01
N TYR A 143 -18.56 3.56 2.51
CA TYR A 143 -19.91 3.75 1.96
C TYR A 143 -19.92 4.17 0.47
N ASP A 144 -18.94 4.96 0.07
CA ASP A 144 -18.72 5.46 -1.28
C ASP A 144 -18.27 4.37 -2.29
N LEU A 145 -17.73 3.26 -1.80
CA LEU A 145 -17.23 2.14 -2.60
C LEU A 145 -18.20 0.94 -2.63
N ARG A 146 -19.43 1.09 -2.11
CA ARG A 146 -20.43 0.00 -2.02
C ARG A 146 -21.29 -0.18 -3.26
#